data_AF-A0A4Z0Z6F2-F1
#
_entry.id   AF-A0A4Z0Z6F2-F1
#
_cell.length_a   1.000
_cell.length_b   1.000
_cell.length_c   1.000
_cell.angle_alpha   90.00
_cell.angle_beta   90.00
_cell.angle_gamma   90.00
#
_symmetry.space_group_name_H-M   'P 1'
#
loop_
_entity.id
_entity.type
_entity.pdbx_description
1 polymer ?
#
loop_
_entity_poly.entity_id
_entity_poly.type
_entity_poly.pdbx_seq_one_letter_code
_entity_poly.pdbx_strand_id
1 'polypeptide(L)'
;MSIYFRQSSSSSDPASTTEAVRTMLPLAQQPHSSIENEHPAPPPDEGERVVTIDMKNVHSDAILSEFLAKTGATVVRPTPDEQAEMRQVEERVERAVIDRSIVKKFIDDKRREERMLALARQEAEAIKAANQ
;
A
#
# COMPACT_ATOMS: atom_id res chain seq x y z
N MET A 1 11.25 -12.54 -6.78
CA MET A 1 11.33 -11.25 -7.50
C MET A 1 12.73 -11.08 -8.05
N SER A 2 12.86 -10.55 -9.28
CA SER A 2 14.14 -10.32 -9.95
C SER A 2 14.37 -8.82 -10.14
N ILE A 3 15.60 -8.36 -9.91
CA ILE A 3 16.01 -6.95 -10.03
C ILE A 3 17.14 -6.87 -11.05
N TYR A 4 16.98 -6.02 -12.06
CA TYR A 4 17.96 -5.83 -13.13
C TYR A 4 18.78 -4.58 -12.84
N PHE A 5 20.10 -4.71 -12.76
CA PHE A 5 21.02 -3.57 -12.65
C PHE A 5 21.80 -3.41 -13.94
N ARG A 6 21.82 -2.19 -14.47
CA ARG A 6 22.67 -1.83 -15.60
C ARG A 6 24.05 -1.47 -15.11
N GLN A 7 25.09 -2.03 -15.72
CA GLN A 7 26.45 -1.66 -15.42
C GLN A 7 26.75 -0.31 -16.09
N SER A 8 26.78 0.79 -15.31
CA SER A 8 27.36 2.04 -15.80
C SER A 8 28.85 1.79 -16.03
N SER A 9 29.32 1.94 -17.27
CA SER A 9 30.74 1.90 -17.56
C SER A 9 31.46 2.88 -16.62
N SER A 10 32.31 2.35 -15.75
CA SER A 10 33.13 3.13 -14.82
C SER A 10 34.27 3.80 -15.59
N SER A 11 33.97 4.83 -16.39
CA SER A 11 34.97 5.73 -16.96
C SER A 11 35.16 6.91 -16.00
N SER A 12 36.34 7.00 -15.40
CA SER A 12 36.76 8.08 -14.50
C SER A 12 37.15 9.36 -15.26
N ASP A 13 36.33 9.78 -16.25
CA ASP A 13 36.57 10.99 -17.04
C ASP A 13 35.44 12.01 -16.80
N PRO A 14 35.72 13.22 -16.28
CA PRO A 14 34.70 14.21 -15.95
C PRO A 14 33.97 14.79 -17.18
N ALA A 15 34.46 14.55 -18.39
CA ALA A 15 33.78 14.89 -19.65
C ALA A 15 32.66 13.91 -20.04
N SER A 16 32.59 12.73 -19.39
CA SER A 16 31.61 11.69 -19.70
C SER A 16 30.23 11.92 -19.04
N THR A 17 30.14 12.87 -18.10
CA THR A 17 28.89 13.20 -17.39
C THR A 17 27.82 13.81 -18.31
N THR A 18 28.22 14.49 -19.39
CA THR A 18 27.32 15.04 -20.42
C THR A 18 27.00 14.06 -21.55
N GLU A 19 27.82 13.02 -21.74
CA GLU A 19 27.59 11.98 -22.75
C GLU A 19 26.81 10.76 -22.21
N ALA A 20 26.78 10.56 -20.88
CA ALA A 20 25.94 9.54 -20.23
C ALA A 20 24.42 9.73 -20.47
N VAL A 21 24.01 10.91 -20.95
CA VAL A 21 22.63 11.19 -21.39
C VAL A 21 22.33 10.59 -22.78
N ARG A 22 23.36 10.20 -23.55
CA ARG A 22 23.24 9.81 -24.97
C ARG A 22 23.49 8.35 -25.30
N THR A 23 24.03 7.53 -24.40
CA THR A 23 24.05 6.08 -24.62
C THR A 23 22.68 5.48 -24.30
N MET A 24 21.70 5.86 -25.10
CA MET A 24 20.48 5.08 -25.27
C MET A 24 20.87 3.81 -26.02
N LEU A 25 21.40 2.82 -25.28
CA LEU A 25 21.03 1.44 -25.58
C LEU A 25 19.50 1.45 -25.71
N PRO A 26 18.91 0.89 -26.79
CA PRO A 26 17.47 0.92 -26.99
C PRO A 26 16.82 0.52 -25.69
N LEU A 27 15.86 1.33 -25.20
CA LEU A 27 15.18 1.11 -23.94
C LEU A 27 14.81 -0.38 -23.90
N ALA A 28 15.61 -1.20 -23.21
CA ALA A 28 15.49 -2.66 -23.27
C ALA A 28 14.02 -2.94 -23.07
N GLN A 29 13.35 -3.50 -24.08
CA GLN A 29 11.90 -3.43 -24.24
C GLN A 29 11.26 -4.07 -23.02
N GLN A 30 11.01 -3.24 -21.99
CA GLN A 30 10.63 -3.76 -20.68
C GLN A 30 9.23 -4.32 -20.88
N PRO A 31 9.00 -5.58 -20.48
CA PRO A 31 7.67 -6.13 -20.55
C PRO A 31 6.70 -5.27 -19.75
N HIS A 32 5.48 -5.11 -20.27
CA HIS A 32 4.41 -4.52 -19.48
C HIS A 32 3.86 -5.54 -18.48
N SER A 33 3.16 -5.06 -17.45
CA SER A 33 2.53 -5.93 -16.47
C SER A 33 1.40 -6.75 -17.09
N SER A 34 1.27 -8.01 -16.67
CA SER A 34 0.17 -8.90 -17.05
C SER A 34 -0.29 -9.70 -15.83
N ILE A 35 -1.56 -10.09 -15.82
CA ILE A 35 -2.16 -10.97 -14.80
C ILE A 35 -2.15 -12.45 -15.24
N GLU A 36 -1.96 -12.73 -16.54
CA GLU A 36 -2.02 -14.08 -17.13
C GLU A 36 -0.63 -14.67 -17.45
N ASN A 37 0.44 -14.10 -16.88
CA ASN A 37 1.83 -14.49 -17.14
C ASN A 37 2.27 -14.37 -18.61
N GLU A 38 1.66 -13.46 -19.38
CA GLU A 38 2.03 -13.21 -20.79
C GLU A 38 3.46 -12.67 -20.93
N HIS A 39 3.98 -12.06 -19.87
CA HIS A 39 5.30 -11.44 -19.83
C HIS A 39 6.12 -11.92 -18.63
N PRO A 40 6.75 -13.11 -18.72
CA PRO A 40 7.66 -13.59 -17.69
C PRO A 40 8.95 -12.77 -17.63
N ALA A 41 9.71 -12.93 -16.54
CA ALA A 41 10.98 -12.25 -16.33
C ALA A 41 11.98 -12.59 -17.47
N PRO A 42 12.44 -11.62 -18.26
CA PRO A 42 13.36 -11.87 -19.37
C PRO A 42 14.78 -12.20 -18.85
N PRO A 43 15.62 -12.86 -19.66
CA PRO A 43 17.04 -12.96 -19.36
C PRO A 43 17.69 -11.56 -19.32
N PRO A 44 18.82 -11.37 -18.60
CA PRO A 44 19.57 -10.12 -18.66
C PRO A 44 20.15 -9.86 -20.05
N ASP A 45 20.10 -8.59 -20.47
CA ASP A 45 20.79 -8.12 -21.68
C ASP A 45 22.30 -7.95 -21.44
N GLU A 46 23.06 -7.72 -22.52
CA GLU A 46 24.50 -7.47 -22.45
C GLU A 46 24.82 -6.25 -21.58
N GLY A 47 25.58 -6.45 -20.49
CA GLY A 47 25.91 -5.39 -19.52
C GLY A 47 24.88 -5.21 -18.40
N GLU A 48 23.84 -6.06 -18.33
CA GLU A 48 22.91 -6.11 -17.21
C GLU A 48 23.22 -7.29 -16.27
N ARG A 49 23.02 -7.10 -14.97
CA ARG A 49 23.10 -8.17 -13.96
C ARG A 49 21.74 -8.34 -13.27
N VAL A 50 21.32 -9.58 -13.04
CA VAL A 50 20.08 -9.89 -12.31
C VAL A 50 20.39 -10.32 -10.90
N VAL A 51 19.65 -9.76 -9.94
CA VAL A 51 19.67 -10.16 -8.53
C VAL A 51 18.28 -10.68 -8.16
N THR A 52 18.20 -11.90 -7.67
CA THR A 52 16.93 -12.54 -7.29
C THR A 52 16.74 -12.51 -5.78
N ILE A 53 15.51 -12.22 -5.34
CA ILE A 53 15.03 -12.28 -3.95
C ILE A 53 13.92 -13.32 -3.88
N ASP A 54 14.05 -14.30 -2.98
CA ASP A 54 12.97 -15.22 -2.66
C ASP A 54 12.02 -14.55 -1.65
N MET A 55 10.73 -14.58 -1.95
CA MET A 55 9.69 -13.93 -1.15
C MET A 55 8.73 -14.96 -0.55
N LYS A 56 8.92 -16.24 -0.82
CA LYS A 56 7.99 -17.29 -0.40
C LYS A 56 8.01 -17.46 1.12
N ASN A 57 6.85 -17.30 1.75
CA ASN A 57 6.68 -17.40 3.21
C ASN A 57 7.49 -16.36 4.01
N VAL A 58 7.79 -15.20 3.42
CA VAL A 58 8.54 -14.11 4.07
C VAL A 58 7.61 -12.91 4.31
N HIS A 59 7.71 -12.27 5.47
CA HIS A 59 6.97 -11.03 5.76
C HIS A 59 7.50 -9.85 4.93
N SER A 60 6.64 -8.87 4.62
CA SER A 60 7.00 -7.70 3.80
C SER A 60 8.20 -6.93 4.34
N ASP A 61 8.34 -6.81 5.66
CA ASP A 61 9.43 -6.06 6.28
C ASP A 61 10.79 -6.71 6.04
N ALA A 62 10.85 -8.05 6.08
CA ALA A 62 12.06 -8.80 5.81
C ALA A 62 12.44 -8.70 4.32
N ILE A 63 11.47 -8.79 3.41
CA ILE A 63 11.68 -8.57 1.98
C ILE A 63 12.22 -7.17 1.71
N LEU A 64 11.63 -6.14 2.34
CA LEU A 64 12.09 -4.76 2.19
C LEU A 64 13.53 -4.59 2.67
N SER A 65 13.88 -5.20 3.81
CA SER A 65 15.25 -5.14 4.34
C SER A 65 16.26 -5.80 3.38
N GLU A 66 15.92 -6.96 2.81
CA GLU A 66 16.77 -7.65 1.84
C GLU A 66 16.89 -6.86 0.53
N PHE A 67 15.79 -6.24 0.09
CA PHE A 67 15.78 -5.37 -1.08
C PHE A 67 16.70 -4.16 -0.90
N LEU A 68 16.60 -3.45 0.21
CA LEU A 68 17.46 -2.31 0.51
C LEU A 68 18.94 -2.73 0.62
N ALA A 69 19.21 -3.87 1.27
CA ALA A 69 20.58 -4.39 1.40
C ALA A 69 21.20 -4.75 0.04
N LYS A 70 20.44 -5.38 -0.87
CA LYS A 70 20.93 -5.80 -2.19
C LYS A 70 21.02 -4.65 -3.20
N THR A 71 20.13 -3.67 -3.11
CA THR A 71 20.13 -2.50 -4.00
C THR A 71 21.10 -1.41 -3.54
N GLY A 72 21.44 -1.37 -2.26
CA GLY A 72 22.25 -0.29 -1.68
C GLY A 72 21.54 1.07 -1.71
N ALA A 73 20.22 1.08 -1.82
CA ALA A 73 19.43 2.31 -1.88
C ALA A 73 19.50 3.08 -0.56
N THR A 74 19.58 4.40 -0.64
CA THR A 74 19.57 5.29 0.51
C THR A 74 18.14 5.63 0.92
N VAL A 75 17.85 5.52 2.21
CA VAL A 75 16.55 5.89 2.75
C VAL A 75 16.45 7.41 2.83
N VAL A 76 15.50 7.98 2.10
CA VAL A 76 15.16 9.40 2.18
C VAL A 76 14.30 9.61 3.42
N ARG A 77 14.70 10.55 4.29
CA ARG A 77 13.94 10.89 5.49
C ARG A 77 12.87 11.94 5.15
N PRO A 78 11.69 11.89 5.79
CA PRO A 78 10.67 12.90 5.61
C PRO A 78 11.17 14.28 6.01
N THR A 79 10.76 15.28 5.24
CA THR A 79 10.99 16.70 5.54
C THR A 79 10.19 17.14 6.77
N PRO A 80 10.54 18.27 7.42
CA PRO A 80 9.81 18.76 8.59
C PRO A 80 8.32 19.01 8.33
N ASP A 81 7.98 19.45 7.11
CA ASP A 81 6.59 19.71 6.70
C ASP A 81 5.81 18.39 6.58
N GLU A 82 6.37 17.37 5.93
CA GLU A 82 5.78 16.04 5.85
C GLU A 82 5.60 15.41 7.24
N GLN A 83 6.54 15.61 8.17
CA GLN A 83 6.39 15.15 9.56
C GLN A 83 5.24 15.85 10.29
N ALA A 84 5.00 17.14 10.00
CA ALA A 84 3.84 17.84 10.54
C ALA A 84 2.54 17.28 9.98
N GLU A 85 2.48 16.95 8.69
CA GLU A 85 1.31 16.32 8.08
C GLU A 85 1.03 14.93 8.66
N MET A 86 2.06 14.10 8.85
CA MET A 86 1.91 12.78 9.48
C MET A 86 1.28 12.88 10.87
N ARG A 87 1.75 13.81 11.71
CA ARG A 87 1.17 14.05 13.05
C ARG A 87 -0.28 14.50 12.98
N GLN A 88 -0.62 15.39 12.04
CA GLN A 88 -2.01 15.82 11.88
C GLN A 88 -2.93 14.67 11.44
N VAL A 89 -2.43 13.73 10.62
CA VAL A 89 -3.19 12.54 10.23
C VAL A 89 -3.40 11.64 11.45
N GLU A 90 -2.37 11.41 12.26
CA GLU A 90 -2.47 10.61 13.50
C GLU A 90 -3.51 11.20 14.46
N GLU A 91 -3.47 12.51 14.72
CA GLU A 91 -4.46 13.20 15.57
C GLU A 91 -5.89 13.05 15.03
N ARG A 92 -6.07 13.11 13.71
CA ARG A 92 -7.39 12.91 13.08
C ARG A 92 -7.87 11.47 13.24
N VAL A 93 -6.98 10.48 13.13
CA VAL A 93 -7.30 9.06 13.32
C VAL A 93 -7.75 8.79 14.75
N GLU A 94 -7.04 9.34 15.74
CA GLU A 94 -7.42 9.19 17.16
C GLU A 94 -8.82 9.75 17.45
N ARG A 95 -9.09 10.98 16.98
CA ARG A 95 -10.42 11.58 17.09
C ARG A 95 -11.49 10.75 16.39
N ALA A 96 -11.20 10.28 15.17
CA ALA A 96 -12.13 9.46 14.40
C ALA A 96 -12.49 8.15 15.11
N VAL A 97 -11.57 7.52 15.83
CA VAL A 97 -11.86 6.30 16.61
C VAL A 97 -12.85 6.60 17.74
N ILE A 98 -12.65 7.71 18.46
CA ILE A 98 -13.55 8.14 19.55
C ILE A 98 -14.93 8.42 18.98
N ASP A 99 -15.02 9.24 17.94
CA ASP A 99 -16.30 9.64 17.34
C ASP A 99 -17.06 8.44 16.78
N ARG A 100 -16.37 7.51 16.10
CA ARG A 100 -16.97 6.25 15.63
C ARG A 100 -17.58 5.45 16.78
N SER A 101 -16.93 5.42 17.94
CA SER A 101 -17.45 4.70 19.11
C SER A 101 -18.71 5.36 19.69
N ILE A 102 -18.75 6.70 19.73
CA ILE A 102 -19.90 7.46 20.23
C ILE A 102 -21.09 7.29 19.29
N VAL A 103 -20.88 7.50 18.00
CA VAL A 103 -21.93 7.37 16.98
C VAL A 103 -22.46 5.94 16.94
N LYS A 104 -21.59 4.93 17.06
CA LYS A 104 -22.02 3.54 17.13
C LYS A 104 -22.96 3.29 18.31
N LYS A 105 -22.61 3.76 19.52
CA LYS A 105 -23.47 3.63 20.71
C LYS A 105 -24.82 4.30 20.49
N PHE A 106 -24.83 5.53 19.98
CA PHE A 106 -26.06 6.26 19.70
C PHE A 106 -26.97 5.51 18.70
N ILE A 107 -26.40 4.98 17.61
CA ILE A 107 -27.16 4.21 16.62
C ILE A 107 -27.69 2.91 17.22
N ASP A 108 -26.88 2.22 18.01
CA ASP A 108 -27.27 0.95 18.64
C ASP A 108 -28.39 1.14 19.67
N ASP A 109 -28.34 2.22 20.47
CA ASP A 109 -29.37 2.60 21.43
C ASP A 109 -30.68 2.96 20.71
N LYS A 110 -30.60 3.83 19.69
CA LYS A 110 -31.78 4.17 18.87
C LYS A 110 -32.41 2.93 18.23
N ARG A 111 -31.60 2.04 17.66
CA ARG A 111 -32.08 0.78 17.07
C ARG A 111 -32.68 -0.15 18.13
N ARG A 112 -32.21 -0.10 19.38
CA ARG A 112 -32.80 -0.88 20.48
C ARG A 112 -34.15 -0.32 20.89
N GLU A 113 -34.27 1.00 21.03
CA GLU A 113 -35.53 1.69 21.34
C GLU A 113 -36.58 1.46 20.26
N GLU A 114 -36.23 1.62 18.98
CA GLU A 114 -37.12 1.36 17.85
C GLU A 114 -37.65 -0.08 17.84
N ARG A 115 -36.77 -1.06 18.11
CA ARG A 115 -37.19 -2.47 18.22
C ARG A 115 -38.15 -2.70 19.40
N MET A 116 -37.88 -2.10 20.55
CA MET A 116 -38.75 -2.21 21.72
C MET A 116 -40.14 -1.61 21.45
N LEU A 117 -40.19 -0.42 20.85
CA LEU A 117 -41.44 0.24 20.49
C LEU A 117 -42.22 -0.55 19.43
N ALA A 118 -41.52 -1.14 18.45
CA ALA A 118 -42.15 -1.98 17.43
C ALA A 118 -42.81 -3.23 18.05
N LEU A 119 -42.11 -3.92 18.96
CA LEU A 119 -42.66 -5.07 19.68
C LEU A 119 -43.87 -4.68 20.52
N ALA A 120 -43.80 -3.59 21.29
CA ALA A 120 -44.91 -3.12 22.11
C ALA A 120 -46.16 -2.76 21.25
N ARG A 121 -45.96 -2.16 20.08
CA ARG A 121 -47.06 -1.88 19.13
C ARG A 121 -47.68 -3.17 18.59
N GLN A 122 -46.86 -4.14 18.19
CA GLN A 122 -47.34 -5.44 17.71
C GLN A 122 -48.15 -6.19 18.78
N GLU A 123 -47.67 -6.20 20.02
CA GLU A 123 -48.39 -6.81 21.15
C GLU A 123 -49.72 -6.11 21.43
N ALA A 124 -49.75 -4.77 21.43
CA ALA A 124 -50.98 -4.01 21.65
C ALA A 124 -52.02 -4.22 20.53
N GLU A 125 -51.57 -4.27 19.27
CA GLU A 125 -52.43 -4.58 18.12
C GLU A 125 -52.99 -6.01 18.20
N ALA A 126 -52.16 -6.99 18.60
CA ALA A 126 -52.59 -8.37 18.78
C ALA A 126 -53.63 -8.52 19.90
N ILE A 127 -53.44 -7.86 21.05
CA ILE A 127 -54.41 -7.86 22.15
C ILE A 127 -55.73 -7.20 21.71
N LYS A 128 -55.66 -6.09 20.96
CA LYS A 128 -56.86 -5.43 20.44
C LYS A 128 -57.62 -6.30 19.44
N ALA A 129 -56.92 -7.03 18.59
CA ALA A 129 -57.53 -7.97 17.64
C ALA A 129 -58.13 -9.21 18.31
N ALA A 130 -57.56 -9.67 19.44
CA ALA A 130 -58.08 -10.81 20.19
C ALA A 130 -59.30 -10.48 21.07
N ASN A 131 -59.52 -9.19 21.37
CA ASN A 131 -60.64 -8.70 22.19
C ASN A 131 -61.81 -8.11 21.37
N GLN A 132 -61.78 -8.22 20.04
CA GLN A 132 -62.91 -7.94 19.13
C GLN A 132 -63.53 -9.24 18.64
#